data_AF-A0A931F7P3-F1
#
_entry.id   AF-A0A931F7P3-F1
#
_cell.length_a   1.000
_cell.length_b   1.000
_cell.length_c   1.000
_cell.angle_alpha   90.00
_cell.angle_beta   90.00
_cell.angle_gamma   90.00
#
_symmetry.space_group_name_H-M   'P 1'
#
loop_
_entity.id
_entity.type
_entity.pdbx_description
1 polymer ?
#
loop_
_entity_poly.entity_id
_entity_poly.type
_entity_poly.pdbx_seq_one_letter_code
_entity_poly.pdbx_strand_id
1 'polypeptide(L)'
;MRIANVAIGWTGLYVASKVMYALDERLGVTGGPRVSPDSYLAYGPGEVAWAQWANAGSGVLVMGIVLAGLFRFTGRWPYLVVLAAHWARTAVAAVGGVGMLGGALITDRGGAVFGGYCLVWAVLLLFATRALRQRHTTMVSIPAS
;
A
#
# COMPACT_ATOMS: atom_id res chain seq x y z
N MET A 1 -13.16 5.85 11.20
CA MET A 1 -13.88 5.03 10.19
C MET A 1 -13.76 5.63 8.79
N ARG A 2 -14.16 6.89 8.55
CA ARG A 2 -14.09 7.52 7.22
C ARG A 2 -12.74 7.35 6.50
N ILE A 3 -11.63 7.67 7.16
CA ILE A 3 -10.28 7.58 6.57
C ILE A 3 -9.87 6.13 6.25
N ALA A 4 -10.22 5.17 7.11
CA ALA A 4 -9.91 3.76 6.85
C ALA A 4 -10.67 3.25 5.62
N ASN A 5 -11.93 3.63 5.46
CA ASN A 5 -12.71 3.27 4.27
C ASN A 5 -12.11 3.87 2.99
N VAL A 6 -11.63 5.11 3.04
CA VAL A 6 -10.93 5.75 1.92
C VAL A 6 -9.61 5.04 1.62
N ALA A 7 -8.82 4.72 2.64
CA ALA A 7 -7.56 3.97 2.48
C ALA A 7 -7.80 2.57 1.88
N ILE A 8 -8.85 1.87 2.33
CA ILE A 8 -9.26 0.57 1.81
C ILE A 8 -9.73 0.71 0.36
N GLY A 9 -10.59 1.69 0.04
CA GLY A 9 -11.06 1.94 -1.32
C GLY A 9 -9.92 2.26 -2.28
N TRP A 10 -9.01 3.16 -1.87
CA TRP A 10 -7.79 3.48 -2.63
C TRP A 10 -6.96 2.22 -2.88
N THR A 11 -6.67 1.45 -1.83
CA THR A 11 -5.92 0.19 -1.95
C THR A 11 -6.64 -0.84 -2.84
N GLY A 12 -7.97 -0.88 -2.79
CA GLY A 12 -8.81 -1.76 -3.61
C GLY A 12 -8.66 -1.47 -5.10
N LEU A 13 -8.54 -0.20 -5.50
CA LEU A 13 -8.28 0.18 -6.90
C LEU A 13 -6.92 -0.38 -7.37
N TYR A 14 -5.90 -0.35 -6.52
CA TYR A 14 -4.61 -0.95 -6.83
C TYR A 14 -4.70 -2.47 -6.94
N VAL A 15 -5.37 -3.15 -6.00
CA VAL A 15 -5.57 -4.61 -6.07
C VAL A 15 -6.28 -4.99 -7.36
N ALA A 16 -7.41 -4.34 -7.68
CA ALA A 16 -8.17 -4.60 -8.89
C ALA A 16 -7.31 -4.40 -10.14
N SER A 17 -6.56 -3.29 -10.21
CA SER A 17 -5.61 -3.04 -11.30
C SER A 17 -4.58 -4.16 -11.44
N LYS A 18 -3.98 -4.63 -10.35
CA LYS A 18 -2.96 -5.69 -10.38
C LYS A 18 -3.54 -7.05 -10.74
N VAL A 19 -4.75 -7.36 -10.30
CA VAL A 19 -5.46 -8.58 -10.74
C VAL A 19 -5.71 -8.55 -12.24
N MET A 20 -6.23 -7.44 -12.79
CA MET A 20 -6.44 -7.30 -14.24
C MET A 20 -5.13 -7.50 -15.02
N TYR A 21 -4.05 -6.87 -14.58
CA TYR A 21 -2.73 -7.03 -15.23
C TYR A 21 -2.14 -8.44 -15.06
N ALA A 22 -2.47 -9.15 -13.99
CA ALA A 22 -2.05 -10.54 -13.82
C ALA A 22 -2.77 -11.48 -14.80
N LEU A 23 -4.07 -11.26 -15.00
CA LEU A 23 -4.88 -12.01 -15.96
C LEU A 23 -4.46 -11.74 -17.42
N ASP A 24 -4.05 -10.50 -17.71
CA ASP A 24 -3.59 -10.10 -19.04
C ASP A 24 -2.10 -10.40 -19.31
N GLU A 25 -1.37 -10.97 -18.34
CA GLU A 25 0.09 -11.17 -18.37
C GLU A 25 0.90 -9.91 -18.76
N ARG A 26 0.45 -8.74 -18.31
CA ARG A 26 1.06 -7.45 -18.66
C ARG A 26 1.67 -6.77 -17.45
N LEU A 27 2.78 -6.08 -17.67
CA LEU A 27 3.30 -5.11 -16.72
C LEU A 27 2.40 -3.88 -16.79
N GLY A 28 1.61 -3.68 -15.74
CA GLY A 28 0.77 -2.50 -15.60
C GLY A 28 1.53 -1.22 -15.28
N VAL A 29 0.84 -0.25 -14.68
CA VAL A 29 1.50 0.92 -14.08
C VAL A 29 2.42 0.45 -12.95
N THR A 30 3.72 0.68 -13.08
CA THR A 30 4.75 0.31 -12.10
C THR A 30 5.65 1.51 -11.76
N GLY A 31 6.49 1.34 -10.73
CA GLY A 31 7.48 2.34 -10.34
C GLY A 31 8.78 2.28 -11.12
N GLY A 32 8.89 1.36 -12.10
CA GLY A 32 10.08 1.17 -12.91
C GLY A 32 10.02 1.93 -14.24
N PRO A 33 11.11 1.87 -15.03
CA PRO A 33 11.12 2.38 -16.40
C PRO A 33 10.01 1.70 -17.22
N ARG A 34 9.54 2.41 -18.26
CA ARG A 34 8.59 1.82 -19.21
C ARG A 34 9.26 0.62 -19.87
N VAL A 35 8.58 -0.53 -19.81
CA VAL A 35 9.06 -1.77 -20.42
C VAL A 35 8.49 -1.84 -21.83
N SER A 36 9.37 -1.94 -22.83
CA SER A 36 8.95 -2.12 -24.21
C SER A 36 8.35 -3.51 -24.42
N PRO A 37 7.47 -3.71 -25.42
CA PRO A 37 6.95 -5.04 -25.77
C PRO A 37 8.06 -6.07 -25.99
N ASP A 38 9.16 -5.67 -26.63
CA ASP A 38 10.30 -6.56 -26.92
C ASP A 38 11.01 -7.05 -25.66
N SER A 39 10.94 -6.29 -24.56
CA SER A 39 11.51 -6.69 -23.28
C SER A 39 10.74 -7.86 -22.65
N TYR A 40 9.50 -8.13 -23.08
CA TYR A 40 8.73 -9.26 -22.56
C TYR A 40 9.30 -10.61 -23.02
N LEU A 41 10.06 -10.63 -24.09
CA LEU A 41 10.76 -11.84 -24.57
C LEU A 41 11.80 -12.36 -23.57
N ALA A 42 12.23 -11.50 -22.63
CA ALA A 42 13.14 -11.89 -21.56
C ALA A 42 12.45 -12.53 -20.34
N TYR A 43 11.12 -12.43 -20.22
CA TYR A 43 10.38 -13.07 -19.13
C TYR A 43 10.02 -14.51 -19.47
N GLY A 44 10.16 -15.39 -18.48
CA GLY A 44 9.65 -16.75 -18.54
C GLY A 44 8.12 -16.79 -18.57
N PRO A 45 7.52 -17.90 -19.04
CA PRO A 45 6.07 -18.07 -19.03
C PRO A 45 5.47 -17.82 -17.65
N GLY A 46 4.49 -16.91 -17.56
CA GLY A 46 3.77 -16.59 -16.32
C GLY A 46 4.55 -15.76 -15.28
N GLU A 47 5.81 -15.38 -15.51
CA GLU A 47 6.58 -14.57 -14.55
C GLU A 47 5.94 -13.20 -14.30
N VAL A 48 5.45 -12.56 -15.37
CA VAL A 48 4.75 -11.27 -15.28
C VAL A 48 3.47 -11.40 -14.47
N ALA A 49 2.67 -12.45 -14.72
CA ALA A 49 1.46 -12.73 -13.97
C ALA A 49 1.75 -12.92 -12.48
N TRP A 50 2.77 -13.71 -12.13
CA TRP A 50 3.18 -13.93 -10.75
C TRP A 50 3.60 -12.64 -10.05
N ALA A 51 4.36 -11.78 -10.73
CA ALA A 51 4.73 -10.48 -10.19
C ALA A 51 3.48 -9.61 -9.92
N GLN A 52 2.48 -9.62 -10.79
CA GLN A 52 1.23 -8.88 -10.56
C GLN A 52 0.36 -9.50 -9.46
N TRP A 53 0.31 -10.83 -9.33
CA TRP A 53 -0.35 -11.51 -8.21
C TRP A 53 0.30 -11.18 -6.87
N ALA A 54 1.64 -11.16 -6.81
CA ALA A 54 2.37 -10.73 -5.61
C ALA A 54 2.04 -9.29 -5.23
N ASN A 55 1.95 -8.39 -6.23
CA ASN A 55 1.52 -7.01 -6.03
C ASN A 55 0.09 -6.91 -5.51
N ALA A 56 -0.86 -7.67 -6.08
CA ALA A 56 -2.23 -7.74 -5.60
C ALA A 56 -2.28 -8.24 -4.15
N GLY A 57 -1.53 -9.30 -3.82
CA GLY A 57 -1.39 -9.83 -2.47
C GLY A 57 -0.85 -8.80 -1.48
N SER A 58 0.13 -8.00 -1.88
CA SER A 58 0.64 -6.88 -1.07
C SER A 58 -0.45 -5.83 -0.79
N GLY A 59 -1.28 -5.50 -1.78
CA GLY A 59 -2.43 -4.62 -1.60
C GLY A 59 -3.47 -5.20 -0.61
N VAL A 60 -3.82 -6.47 -0.76
CA VAL A 60 -4.73 -7.18 0.17
C VAL A 60 -4.18 -7.18 1.59
N LEU A 61 -2.88 -7.43 1.76
CA LEU A 61 -2.22 -7.36 3.07
C LEU A 61 -2.34 -5.96 3.69
N VAL A 62 -2.16 -4.90 2.91
CA VAL A 62 -2.34 -3.53 3.41
C VAL A 62 -3.79 -3.27 3.82
N MET A 63 -4.78 -3.73 3.05
CA MET A 63 -6.20 -3.64 3.44
C MET A 63 -6.43 -4.37 4.77
N GLY A 64 -5.86 -5.57 4.95
CA GLY A 64 -5.92 -6.33 6.19
C GLY A 64 -5.31 -5.58 7.38
N ILE A 65 -4.16 -4.90 7.18
CA ILE A 65 -3.54 -4.06 8.21
C ILE A 65 -4.46 -2.90 8.59
N VAL A 66 -5.02 -2.17 7.61
CA VAL A 66 -5.94 -1.05 7.87
C VAL A 66 -7.21 -1.52 8.59
N LEU A 67 -7.78 -2.66 8.18
CA LEU A 67 -8.91 -3.30 8.84
C LEU A 67 -8.57 -3.73 10.28
N ALA A 68 -7.38 -4.29 10.51
CA ALA A 68 -6.93 -4.65 11.84
C ALA A 68 -6.90 -3.43 12.77
N GLY A 69 -6.53 -2.25 12.23
CA GLY A 69 -6.59 -0.98 12.95
C GLY A 69 -8.00 -0.51 13.32
N LEU A 70 -9.06 -1.19 12.91
CA LEU A 70 -10.43 -0.89 13.32
C LEU A 70 -10.86 -1.61 14.60
N PHE A 71 -10.19 -2.68 14.99
CA PHE A 71 -10.51 -3.42 16.20
C PHE A 71 -10.15 -2.62 17.47
N ARG A 72 -10.85 -2.95 18.56
CA ARG A 72 -10.50 -2.50 19.91
C ARG A 72 -9.46 -3.44 20.47
N PHE A 73 -8.33 -2.89 20.90
CA PHE A 73 -7.24 -3.66 21.50
C PHE A 73 -7.33 -3.57 23.01
N THR A 74 -7.48 -4.71 23.69
CA THR A 74 -7.43 -4.82 25.15
C THR A 74 -6.00 -4.99 25.68
N GLY A 75 -5.10 -5.55 24.86
CA GLY A 75 -3.69 -5.74 25.20
C GLY A 75 -2.76 -4.78 24.47
N ARG A 76 -1.71 -4.32 25.17
CA ARG A 76 -0.67 -3.44 24.61
C ARG A 76 0.08 -4.09 23.44
N TRP A 77 0.36 -5.39 23.50
CA TRP A 77 1.12 -6.11 22.46
C TRP A 77 0.42 -6.16 21.11
N PRO A 78 -0.84 -6.67 20.99
CA PRO A 78 -1.59 -6.63 19.72
C PRO A 78 -1.70 -5.22 19.13
N TYR A 79 -1.92 -4.21 19.97
CA TYR A 79 -1.94 -2.82 19.53
C TYR A 79 -0.60 -2.37 18.93
N LEU A 80 0.52 -2.65 19.61
CA LEU A 80 1.84 -2.27 19.12
C LEU A 80 2.20 -2.97 17.81
N VAL A 81 1.83 -4.23 17.64
CA VAL A 81 2.05 -4.97 16.38
C VAL A 81 1.30 -4.32 15.23
N VAL A 82 0.01 -4.04 15.40
CA VAL A 82 -0.80 -3.41 14.34
C VAL A 82 -0.34 -1.98 14.07
N LEU A 83 0.07 -1.25 15.10
CA LEU A 83 0.64 0.10 14.97
C LEU A 83 1.96 0.08 14.20
N ALA A 84 2.85 -0.87 14.50
CA ALA A 84 4.11 -1.04 13.80
C ALA A 84 3.88 -1.40 12.32
N ALA A 85 2.94 -2.31 12.03
CA ALA A 85 2.58 -2.68 10.67
C ALA A 85 2.07 -1.47 9.86
N HIS A 86 1.23 -0.62 10.47
CA HIS A 86 0.76 0.63 9.87
C HIS A 86 1.92 1.59 9.53
N TRP A 87 2.84 1.80 10.49
CA TRP A 87 3.99 2.67 10.26
C TRP A 87 4.93 2.12 9.19
N ALA A 88 5.21 0.82 9.21
CA ALA A 88 6.05 0.16 8.21
C ALA A 88 5.47 0.36 6.80
N ARG A 89 4.16 0.14 6.61
CA ARG A 89 3.53 0.33 5.30
C ARG A 89 3.46 1.79 4.88
N THR A 90 3.22 2.70 5.82
CA THR A 90 3.30 4.15 5.57
C THR A 90 4.68 4.54 5.08
N ALA A 91 5.74 4.06 5.75
CA ALA A 91 7.12 4.35 5.37
C ALA A 91 7.48 3.77 4.00
N VAL A 92 7.12 2.51 3.71
CA VAL A 92 7.34 1.89 2.40
C VAL A 92 6.65 2.68 1.28
N ALA A 93 5.38 3.06 1.47
CA ALA A 93 4.64 3.85 0.48
C ALA A 93 5.26 5.25 0.29
N ALA A 94 5.68 5.91 1.37
CA ALA A 94 6.31 7.22 1.29
C ALA A 94 7.67 7.17 0.58
N VAL A 95 8.57 6.28 1.01
CA VAL A 95 9.91 6.12 0.42
C VAL A 95 9.80 5.68 -1.03
N GLY A 96 8.94 4.69 -1.34
CA GLY A 96 8.70 4.25 -2.70
C GLY A 96 8.13 5.38 -3.58
N GLY A 97 7.14 6.12 -3.06
CA GLY A 97 6.52 7.23 -3.78
C GLY A 97 7.50 8.37 -4.10
N VAL A 98 8.27 8.80 -3.10
CA VAL A 98 9.33 9.82 -3.27
C VAL A 98 10.40 9.33 -4.23
N GLY A 99 10.86 8.08 -4.08
CA GLY A 99 11.89 7.51 -4.93
C GLY A 99 11.47 7.42 -6.40
N MET A 100 10.23 7.03 -6.68
CA MET A 100 9.70 6.95 -8.05
C MET A 100 9.44 8.32 -8.67
N LEU A 101 8.92 9.27 -7.90
CA LEU A 101 8.71 10.64 -8.38
C LEU A 101 10.03 11.39 -8.58
N GLY A 102 10.92 11.35 -7.59
CA GLY A 102 12.26 11.93 -7.71
C GLY A 102 13.05 11.27 -8.83
N GLY A 103 12.98 9.93 -8.93
CA GLY A 103 13.53 9.16 -10.03
C GLY A 103 13.02 9.67 -11.38
N ALA A 104 11.71 9.86 -11.56
CA ALA A 104 11.13 10.32 -12.82
C ALA A 104 11.37 11.80 -13.15
N LEU A 105 11.64 12.63 -12.14
CA LEU A 105 11.98 14.05 -12.34
C LEU A 105 13.46 14.26 -12.65
N ILE A 106 14.33 13.42 -12.11
CA ILE A 106 15.80 13.56 -12.18
C ILE A 106 16.39 12.66 -13.27
N THR A 107 15.72 11.55 -13.56
CA THR A 107 16.12 10.58 -14.58
C THR A 107 14.91 10.31 -15.46
N ASP A 108 15.06 10.13 -16.77
CA ASP A 108 13.94 9.76 -17.67
C ASP A 108 13.34 8.36 -17.37
N ARG A 109 13.60 7.80 -16.18
CA ARG A 109 12.93 6.61 -15.67
C ARG A 109 11.46 6.92 -15.47
N GLY A 110 10.59 6.10 -16.06
CA GLY A 110 9.16 6.13 -15.77
C GLY A 110 8.85 5.93 -14.28
N GLY A 111 7.57 6.04 -13.92
CA GLY A 111 7.10 5.74 -12.56
C GLY A 111 6.46 6.91 -11.81
N ALA A 112 6.45 8.12 -12.37
CA ALA A 112 5.83 9.30 -11.73
C ALA A 112 4.37 9.07 -11.31
N VAL A 113 3.56 8.43 -12.16
CA VAL A 113 2.15 8.13 -11.88
C VAL A 113 2.03 7.18 -10.69
N PHE A 114 2.80 6.09 -10.68
CA PHE A 114 2.78 5.15 -9.56
C PHE A 114 3.35 5.76 -8.28
N GLY A 115 4.38 6.60 -8.40
CA GLY A 115 4.95 7.35 -7.28
C GLY A 115 3.93 8.28 -6.65
N GLY A 116 3.17 9.03 -7.46
CA GLY A 116 2.06 9.87 -6.99
C GLY A 116 0.96 9.05 -6.30
N TYR A 117 0.59 7.90 -6.89
CA TYR A 117 -0.34 6.97 -6.25
C TYR A 117 0.15 6.51 -4.88
N CYS A 118 1.43 6.14 -4.76
CA CYS A 118 2.07 5.74 -3.51
C CYS A 118 2.12 6.87 -2.47
N LEU A 119 2.32 8.14 -2.88
CA LEU A 119 2.27 9.27 -1.96
C LEU A 119 0.87 9.50 -1.38
N VAL A 120 -0.17 9.46 -2.22
CA VAL A 120 -1.56 9.53 -1.72
C VAL A 120 -1.82 8.37 -0.76
N TRP A 121 -1.35 7.18 -1.10
CA TRP A 121 -1.47 6.01 -0.24
C TRP A 121 -0.76 6.19 1.10
N ALA A 122 0.45 6.75 1.11
CA ALA A 122 1.20 7.06 2.33
C ALA A 122 0.47 8.06 3.23
N VAL A 123 -0.15 9.11 2.66
CA VAL A 123 -0.94 10.10 3.42
C VAL A 123 -2.16 9.44 4.05
N LEU A 124 -2.89 8.60 3.30
CA LEU A 124 -4.04 7.88 3.83
C LEU A 124 -3.65 6.91 4.95
N LEU A 125 -2.55 6.18 4.79
CA LEU A 125 -2.02 5.28 5.83
C LEU A 125 -1.56 6.07 7.06
N LEU A 126 -0.90 7.21 6.89
CA LEU A 126 -0.51 8.09 7.99
C LEU A 126 -1.72 8.53 8.82
N PHE A 127 -2.80 8.98 8.15
CA PHE A 127 -4.01 9.38 8.85
C PHE A 127 -4.74 8.20 9.50
N ALA A 128 -4.78 7.04 8.85
CA ALA A 128 -5.31 5.82 9.46
C ALA A 128 -4.52 5.43 10.74
N THR A 129 -3.19 5.55 10.69
CA THR A 129 -2.28 5.31 11.82
C THR A 129 -2.55 6.28 12.97
N ARG A 130 -2.70 7.58 12.68
CA ARG A 130 -3.06 8.59 13.69
C ARG A 130 -4.41 8.30 14.33
N ALA A 131 -5.41 7.92 13.53
CA ALA A 131 -6.74 7.56 14.02
C ALA A 131 -6.73 6.29 14.89
N LEU A 132 -5.88 5.30 14.57
CA LEU A 132 -5.64 4.14 15.43
C LEU A 132 -5.07 4.56 16.80
N ARG A 133 -4.00 5.40 16.81
CA ARG A 133 -3.39 5.89 18.04
C ARG A 133 -4.39 6.64 18.92
N GLN A 134 -5.11 7.59 18.34
CA GLN A 134 -6.12 8.39 19.05
C GLN A 134 -7.17 7.51 19.72
N ARG A 135 -7.73 6.54 18.99
CA ARG A 135 -8.72 5.60 19.54
C ARG A 135 -8.18 4.77 20.70
N HIS A 136 -6.95 4.27 20.59
CA HIS A 136 -6.33 3.51 21.68
C HIS A 136 -6.11 4.37 22.93
N THR A 137 -5.61 5.60 22.78
CA THR A 137 -5.46 6.54 23.91
C THR A 137 -6.80 6.81 24.59
N THR A 138 -7.86 7.06 23.84
CA THR A 138 -9.21 7.29 24.40
C THR A 138 -9.72 6.06 25.17
N MET A 139 -9.46 4.84 24.70
CA MET A 139 -9.88 3.62 25.41
C MET A 139 -9.14 3.43 26.74
N VAL A 140 -7.84 3.74 26.77
CA VAL A 140 -7.02 3.61 27.99
C VAL A 140 -7.35 4.70 29.02
N SER A 141 -7.85 5.86 28.60
CA SER A 141 -8.20 6.97 29.49
C SER A 141 -9.57 6.85 30.17
N ILE A 142 -10.41 5.88 29.80
CA ILE A 142 -11.71 5.65 30.47
C ILE A 142 -11.43 4.73 31.67
N PRO A 143 -11.52 5.22 32.92
CA PRO A 143 -11.39 4.35 34.09
C PRO A 143 -12.51 3.31 34.07
N ALA A 144 -12.17 2.05 34.34
CA ALA A 144 -13.15 0.99 34.50
C ALA A 144 -14.02 1.33 35.72
N SER A 145 -15.26 1.75 35.46
CA SER A 145 -16.31 1.94 36.46
C SER A 145 -16.83 0.61 36.97
#